data_AF-A0AAJ2X2W1-F1
#
_entry.id   AF-A0AAJ2X2W1-F1
#
_cell.length_a   1.000
_cell.length_b   1.000
_cell.length_c   1.000
_cell.angle_alpha   90.00
_cell.angle_beta   90.00
_cell.angle_gamma   90.00
#
_symmetry.space_group_name_H-M   'P 1'
#
loop_
_entity.id
_entity.type
_entity.pdbx_description
1 polymer ?
#
loop_
_entity_poly.entity_id
_entity_poly.type
_entity_poly.pdbx_seq_one_letter_code
_entity_poly.pdbx_strand_id
1 'polypeptide(L)'
;MAKAPPRAPLSGPAFIRLLARLTDVHVAQSNHALADRLSQWIDWTRAVAVSKALDGKLPDAETLPEVNTIGADDCARLRASLATSCVTELDTLLTRLRSEARAAAAAGAPAALADYAPFRQHYLAMQRGMRSTTGDLRGRLRDMLAQSGNGEMARLAEVDAVMELTLSPREQSLLATVPTLLGTHFERLRAAHHPAQDTDTAPARPGSDAWLDVFRNDLQSVLLAELEVRFHPIEGLLAALRTR
;
A
#
# COMPACT_ATOMS: atom_id res chain seq x y z
N MET A 1 -0.18 -39.22 -13.35
CA MET A 1 -0.38 -37.76 -13.26
C MET A 1 -0.28 -37.34 -11.80
N ALA A 2 0.83 -36.72 -11.38
CA ALA A 2 1.03 -36.32 -9.99
C ALA A 2 0.25 -35.03 -9.70
N LYS A 3 -0.73 -35.12 -8.79
CA LYS A 3 -1.55 -34.01 -8.31
C LYS A 3 -0.63 -33.08 -7.50
N ALA A 4 -0.48 -31.83 -7.94
CA ALA A 4 0.31 -30.84 -7.19
C ALA A 4 -0.26 -30.70 -5.76
N PRO A 5 0.59 -30.69 -4.72
CA PRO A 5 0.13 -30.60 -3.35
C PRO A 5 -0.58 -29.25 -3.09
N PRO A 6 -1.61 -29.22 -2.22
CA PRO A 6 -2.30 -27.98 -1.87
C PRO A 6 -1.33 -26.99 -1.22
N ARG A 7 -1.30 -25.76 -1.74
CA ARG A 7 -0.48 -24.66 -1.20
C ARG A 7 -0.96 -24.33 0.22
N ALA A 8 -0.09 -24.52 1.22
CA ALA A 8 -0.37 -24.14 2.60
C ALA A 8 -0.66 -22.63 2.70
N PRO A 9 -1.61 -22.19 3.55
CA PRO A 9 -1.91 -20.77 3.72
C PRO A 9 -0.68 -20.05 4.27
N LEU A 10 -0.23 -19.02 3.56
CA LEU A 10 0.85 -18.15 4.00
C LEU A 10 0.40 -17.43 5.29
N SER A 11 1.16 -17.56 6.37
CA SER A 11 0.96 -16.76 7.58
C SER A 11 1.64 -15.40 7.39
N GLY A 12 0.90 -14.30 7.51
CA GLY A 12 1.42 -12.94 7.31
C GLY A 12 0.32 -11.91 6.99
N PRO A 13 0.60 -10.60 7.02
CA PRO A 13 -0.35 -9.54 6.65
C PRO A 13 -1.05 -9.80 5.31
N ALA A 14 -2.32 -9.41 5.20
CA ALA A 14 -3.13 -9.64 3.99
C ALA A 14 -2.43 -9.15 2.72
N PHE A 15 -1.74 -8.02 2.80
CA PHE A 15 -0.92 -7.44 1.75
C PHE A 15 0.18 -8.38 1.24
N ILE A 16 0.96 -9.00 2.13
CA ILE A 16 2.04 -9.92 1.74
C ILE A 16 1.46 -11.19 1.11
N ARG A 17 0.36 -11.72 1.65
CA ARG A 17 -0.32 -12.89 1.06
C ARG A 17 -0.88 -12.59 -0.33
N LEU A 18 -1.44 -11.39 -0.52
CA LEU A 18 -1.91 -10.89 -1.80
C LEU A 18 -0.77 -10.83 -2.81
N LEU A 19 0.33 -10.15 -2.48
CA LEU A 19 1.49 -10.02 -3.36
C LEU A 19 2.12 -11.37 -3.72
N ALA A 20 2.26 -12.28 -2.75
CA ALA A 20 2.77 -13.63 -2.99
C ALA A 20 1.90 -14.42 -3.97
N ARG A 21 0.57 -14.36 -3.79
CA ARG A 21 -0.40 -14.98 -4.70
C ARG A 21 -0.32 -14.37 -6.10
N LEU A 22 -0.21 -13.06 -6.22
CA LEU A 22 -0.13 -12.35 -7.50
C LEU A 22 1.21 -12.51 -8.22
N THR A 23 2.22 -13.09 -7.58
CA THR A 23 3.55 -13.29 -8.18
C THR A 23 3.94 -14.77 -8.30
N ASP A 24 3.06 -15.68 -7.84
CA ASP A 24 3.36 -17.11 -7.66
C ASP A 24 4.64 -17.38 -6.85
N VAL A 25 5.11 -16.41 -6.07
CA VAL A 25 6.31 -16.53 -5.23
C VAL A 25 5.95 -17.24 -3.93
N HIS A 26 6.71 -18.26 -3.58
CA HIS A 26 6.62 -18.88 -2.27
C HIS A 26 7.36 -18.03 -1.25
N VAL A 27 6.63 -17.34 -0.38
CA VAL A 27 7.22 -16.57 0.72
C VAL A 27 7.48 -17.52 1.88
N ALA A 28 8.75 -17.84 2.13
CA ALA A 28 9.14 -18.57 3.33
C ALA A 28 8.79 -17.76 4.58
N GLN A 29 8.27 -18.45 5.61
CA GLN A 29 8.03 -17.80 6.90
C GLN A 29 9.36 -17.29 7.48
N SER A 30 9.38 -16.06 7.97
CA SER A 30 10.54 -15.51 8.64
C SER A 30 10.63 -16.10 10.04
N ASN A 31 11.57 -17.03 10.27
CA ASN A 31 11.86 -17.61 11.59
C ASN A 31 12.84 -16.74 12.41
N HIS A 32 13.16 -15.53 11.95
CA HIS A 32 14.10 -14.64 12.63
C HIS A 32 13.40 -13.85 13.72
N ALA A 33 14.06 -13.68 14.88
CA ALA A 33 13.57 -12.81 15.94
C ALA A 33 13.41 -11.38 15.42
N LEU A 34 12.37 -10.68 15.90
CA LEU A 34 12.07 -9.31 15.48
C LEU A 34 13.26 -8.36 15.70
N ALA A 35 13.93 -8.49 16.86
CA ALA A 35 15.10 -7.69 17.21
C ALA A 35 16.24 -7.86 16.19
N ASP A 36 16.49 -9.09 15.73
CA ASP A 36 17.53 -9.39 14.73
C ASP A 36 17.19 -8.81 13.36
N ARG A 37 15.90 -8.73 13.01
CA ARG A 37 15.45 -8.08 11.77
C ARG A 37 15.59 -6.56 11.87
N LEU A 38 15.19 -5.98 13.00
CA LEU A 38 15.29 -4.55 13.24
C LEU A 38 16.76 -4.08 13.27
N SER A 39 17.67 -4.86 13.85
CA SER A 39 19.10 -4.54 13.89
C SER A 39 19.73 -4.48 12.49
N GLN A 40 19.19 -5.22 11.52
CA GLN A 40 19.61 -5.14 10.10
C GLN A 40 19.07 -3.90 9.39
N TRP A 41 18.03 -3.25 9.93
CA TRP A 41 17.34 -2.13 9.28
C TRP A 41 17.72 -0.78 9.87
N ILE A 42 18.19 -0.77 11.12
CA ILE A 42 18.54 0.43 11.87
C ILE A 42 20.06 0.53 11.92
N ASP A 43 20.62 1.46 11.15
CA ASP A 43 22.05 1.78 11.25
C ASP A 43 22.41 2.35 12.64
N TRP A 44 23.70 2.35 12.98
CA TRP A 44 24.18 2.83 14.29
C TRP A 44 23.68 4.25 14.63
N THR A 45 23.68 5.16 13.65
CA THR A 45 23.25 6.55 13.85
C THR A 45 21.77 6.62 14.22
N ARG A 46 20.93 5.83 13.54
CA ARG A 46 19.50 5.71 13.86
C ARG A 46 19.26 4.99 15.17
N ALA A 47 20.08 4.00 15.53
CA ALA A 47 19.98 3.29 16.80
C ALA A 47 20.21 4.24 17.99
N VAL A 48 21.18 5.15 17.87
CA VAL A 48 21.40 6.22 18.86
C VAL A 48 20.19 7.15 18.95
N ALA A 49 19.56 7.51 17.83
CA ALA A 49 18.35 8.33 17.84
C ALA A 49 17.18 7.62 18.54
N VAL A 50 16.98 6.32 18.30
CA VAL A 50 15.94 5.51 18.98
C VAL A 50 16.22 5.41 20.47
N SER A 51 17.46 5.17 20.89
CA SER A 51 17.83 5.16 22.33
C SER A 51 17.59 6.53 22.99
N LYS A 52 17.92 7.63 22.31
CA LYS A 52 17.59 8.98 22.81
C LYS A 52 16.09 9.23 22.90
N ALA A 53 15.29 8.72 21.95
CA ALA A 53 13.84 8.82 22.01
C ALA A 53 13.27 8.09 23.24
N LEU A 54 13.84 6.93 23.60
CA LEU A 54 13.41 6.12 24.74
C LEU A 54 13.83 6.74 26.09
N ASP A 55 15.10 7.12 26.24
CA ASP A 55 15.69 7.47 27.55
C ASP A 55 15.99 8.98 27.71
N GLY A 56 15.97 9.74 26.62
CA GLY A 56 16.40 11.14 26.60
C GLY A 56 15.38 12.12 27.19
N LYS A 57 15.76 13.39 27.31
CA LYS A 57 14.84 14.46 27.73
C LYS A 57 13.76 14.67 26.66
N LEU A 58 12.50 14.75 27.08
CA LEU A 58 11.38 15.07 26.19
C LEU A 58 11.42 16.54 25.75
N PRO A 59 10.99 16.85 24.51
CA PRO A 59 10.78 18.22 24.08
C PRO A 59 9.66 18.89 24.88
N ASP A 60 9.79 20.20 25.12
CA ASP A 60 8.80 20.97 25.89
C ASP A 60 7.51 21.15 25.06
N ALA A 61 6.38 20.76 25.63
CA ALA A 61 5.08 20.75 24.94
C ALA A 61 4.60 22.15 24.47
N GLU A 62 5.09 23.23 25.10
CA GLU A 62 4.76 24.63 24.75
C GLU A 62 5.32 25.06 23.39
N THR A 63 6.25 24.30 22.80
CA THR A 63 6.83 24.60 21.49
C THR A 63 6.03 24.02 20.32
N LEU A 64 4.98 23.24 20.61
CA LEU A 64 4.20 22.54 19.59
C LEU A 64 3.09 23.44 19.01
N PRO A 65 2.76 23.28 17.72
CA PRO A 65 1.67 24.01 17.08
C PRO A 65 0.30 23.68 17.71
N GLU A 66 -0.66 24.59 17.54
CA GLU A 66 -2.04 24.39 18.00
C GLU A 66 -2.66 23.17 17.31
N VAL A 67 -3.18 22.23 18.11
CA VAL A 67 -3.65 20.94 17.62
C VAL A 67 -5.13 21.02 17.30
N ASN A 68 -5.46 20.87 16.02
CA ASN A 68 -6.83 20.52 15.64
C ASN A 68 -7.11 19.10 16.12
N THR A 69 -8.03 18.94 17.07
CA THR A 69 -8.37 17.63 17.62
C THR A 69 -8.96 16.74 16.54
N ILE A 70 -8.34 15.59 16.30
CA ILE A 70 -8.83 14.59 15.36
C ILE A 70 -9.23 13.34 16.14
N GLY A 71 -10.47 12.92 15.96
CA GLY A 71 -11.02 11.74 16.61
C GLY A 71 -10.83 10.46 15.80
N ALA A 72 -11.22 9.34 16.41
CA ALA A 72 -11.28 8.06 15.70
C ALA A 72 -12.23 8.09 14.49
N ASP A 73 -13.35 8.81 14.60
CA ASP A 73 -14.33 8.92 13.51
C ASP A 73 -13.77 9.72 12.33
N ASP A 74 -12.97 10.76 12.58
CA ASP A 74 -12.27 11.49 11.53
C ASP A 74 -11.28 10.59 10.79
N CYS A 75 -10.50 9.79 11.54
CA CYS A 75 -9.56 8.84 10.96
C CYS A 75 -10.28 7.77 10.13
N ALA A 76 -11.40 7.25 10.64
CA ALA A 76 -12.23 6.29 9.92
C ALA A 76 -12.82 6.88 8.64
N ARG A 77 -13.33 8.13 8.69
CA ARG A 77 -13.80 8.86 7.50
C ARG A 77 -12.70 9.07 6.48
N LEU A 78 -11.50 9.45 6.92
CA LEU A 78 -10.38 9.67 6.02
C LEU A 78 -9.91 8.36 5.37
N ARG A 79 -9.87 7.26 6.12
CA ARG A 79 -9.61 5.92 5.56
C ARG A 79 -10.64 5.53 4.52
N ALA A 80 -11.93 5.73 4.82
CA ALA A 80 -13.02 5.42 3.90
C ALA A 80 -12.95 6.29 2.63
N SER A 81 -12.59 7.57 2.77
CA SER A 81 -12.37 8.47 1.63
C SER A 81 -11.23 8.00 0.74
N LEU A 82 -10.05 7.70 1.31
CA LEU A 82 -8.91 7.15 0.57
C LEU A 82 -9.25 5.83 -0.12
N ALA A 83 -9.91 4.91 0.58
CA ALA A 83 -10.36 3.65 0.02
C ALA A 83 -11.31 3.87 -1.16
N THR A 84 -12.27 4.79 -1.03
CA THR A 84 -13.20 5.15 -2.10
C THR A 84 -12.47 5.72 -3.30
N SER A 85 -11.53 6.66 -3.10
CA SER A 85 -10.70 7.23 -4.17
C SER A 85 -9.90 6.16 -4.92
N CYS A 86 -9.36 5.15 -4.23
CA CYS A 86 -8.68 4.03 -4.89
C CYS A 86 -9.57 3.31 -5.90
N VAL A 87 -10.84 3.09 -5.55
CA VAL A 87 -11.79 2.39 -6.42
C VAL A 87 -12.24 3.29 -7.56
N THR A 88 -12.70 4.50 -7.24
CA THR A 88 -13.32 5.40 -8.23
C THR A 88 -12.31 5.91 -9.25
N GLU A 89 -11.09 6.25 -8.85
CA GLU A 89 -10.03 6.66 -9.78
C GLU A 89 -9.59 5.52 -10.71
N LEU A 90 -9.55 4.29 -10.22
CA LEU A 90 -9.23 3.12 -11.05
C LEU A 90 -10.34 2.81 -12.05
N ASP A 91 -11.61 2.87 -11.61
CA ASP A 91 -12.77 2.63 -12.47
C ASP A 91 -12.90 3.71 -13.57
N THR A 92 -12.64 4.97 -13.22
CA THR A 92 -12.62 6.07 -14.19
C THR A 92 -11.46 5.91 -15.18
N LEU A 93 -10.27 5.51 -14.72
CA LEU A 93 -9.14 5.18 -15.58
C LEU A 93 -9.50 4.07 -16.58
N LEU A 94 -10.12 2.98 -16.12
CA LEU A 94 -10.52 1.87 -16.99
C LEU A 94 -11.61 2.27 -17.99
N THR A 95 -12.59 3.06 -17.54
CA THR A 95 -13.64 3.59 -18.43
C THR A 95 -13.03 4.45 -19.53
N ARG A 96 -12.06 5.31 -19.18
CA ARG A 96 -11.30 6.11 -20.16
C ARG A 96 -10.54 5.22 -21.14
N LEU A 97 -9.73 4.28 -20.67
CA LEU A 97 -8.94 3.39 -21.53
C LEU A 97 -9.83 2.58 -22.49
N ARG A 98 -10.96 2.06 -22.01
CA ARG A 98 -11.96 1.37 -22.85
C ARG A 98 -12.57 2.28 -23.89
N SER A 99 -12.85 3.54 -23.55
CA SER A 99 -13.37 4.52 -24.52
C SER A 99 -12.34 4.85 -25.61
N GLU A 100 -11.08 5.02 -25.23
CA GLU A 100 -9.97 5.33 -26.15
C GLU A 100 -9.74 4.17 -27.13
N ALA A 101 -9.76 2.93 -26.65
CA ALA A 101 -9.61 1.76 -27.51
C ALA A 101 -10.79 1.53 -28.46
N ARG A 102 -12.03 1.81 -28.03
CA ARG A 102 -13.18 1.78 -28.95
C ARG A 102 -13.05 2.83 -30.06
N ALA A 103 -12.59 4.03 -29.73
CA ALA A 103 -12.35 5.09 -30.71
C ALA A 103 -11.22 4.69 -31.68
N ALA A 104 -10.12 4.11 -31.18
CA ALA A 104 -9.03 3.60 -32.03
C ALA A 104 -9.49 2.49 -32.99
N ALA A 105 -10.29 1.54 -32.50
CA ALA A 105 -10.86 0.47 -33.32
C ALA A 105 -11.80 1.03 -34.41
N ALA A 106 -12.63 2.02 -34.09
CA ALA A 106 -13.48 2.70 -35.07
C ALA A 106 -12.67 3.45 -36.15
N ALA A 107 -11.48 3.94 -35.80
CA ALA A 107 -10.55 4.59 -36.73
C ALA A 107 -9.66 3.60 -37.53
N GLY A 108 -9.86 2.29 -37.39
CA GLY A 108 -9.06 1.27 -38.08
C GLY A 108 -7.62 1.14 -37.57
N ALA A 109 -7.30 1.75 -36.42
CA ALA A 109 -6.00 1.58 -35.76
C ALA A 109 -5.99 0.28 -34.95
N PRO A 110 -4.84 -0.39 -34.81
CA PRO A 110 -4.72 -1.56 -33.94
C PRO A 110 -5.14 -1.17 -32.51
N ALA A 111 -6.12 -1.88 -31.96
CA ALA A 111 -6.66 -1.60 -30.63
C ALA A 111 -5.61 -1.86 -29.55
N ALA A 112 -5.02 -0.80 -29.00
CA ALA A 112 -3.96 -0.84 -28.00
C ALA A 112 -4.50 -0.87 -26.55
N LEU A 113 -5.53 -1.66 -26.26
CA LEU A 113 -6.15 -1.73 -24.92
C LEU A 113 -5.27 -2.45 -23.87
N ALA A 114 -3.94 -2.39 -23.97
CA ALA A 114 -3.05 -3.34 -23.32
C ALA A 114 -1.66 -2.80 -22.92
N ASP A 115 -1.53 -1.52 -22.58
CA ASP A 115 -0.32 -1.01 -21.92
C ASP A 115 -0.52 -0.96 -20.39
N TYR A 116 0.47 -1.41 -19.65
CA TYR A 116 0.52 -1.35 -18.19
C TYR A 116 0.85 0.06 -17.67
N ALA A 117 1.45 0.93 -18.49
CA ALA A 117 1.94 2.24 -18.05
C ALA A 117 0.90 3.13 -17.33
N PRO A 118 -0.37 3.24 -17.80
CA PRO A 118 -1.40 4.03 -17.10
C PRO A 118 -1.72 3.49 -15.70
N PHE A 119 -1.79 2.17 -15.54
CA PHE A 119 -2.03 1.53 -14.24
C PHE A 119 -0.87 1.75 -13.27
N ARG A 120 0.37 1.67 -13.78
CA ARG A 120 1.58 1.98 -13.01
C ARG A 120 1.57 3.41 -12.50
N GLN A 121 1.24 4.38 -13.37
CA GLN A 121 1.17 5.80 -13.00
C GLN A 121 0.09 6.05 -11.96
N HIS A 122 -1.10 5.47 -12.13
CA HIS A 122 -2.18 5.55 -11.16
C HIS A 122 -1.78 4.98 -9.79
N TYR A 123 -1.17 3.80 -9.76
CA TYR A 123 -0.70 3.20 -8.51
C TYR A 123 0.32 4.09 -7.79
N LEU A 124 1.31 4.63 -8.51
CA LEU A 124 2.30 5.55 -7.93
C LEU A 124 1.68 6.86 -7.43
N ALA A 125 0.66 7.39 -8.11
CA ALA A 125 -0.08 8.56 -7.65
C ALA A 125 -0.80 8.24 -6.33
N MET A 126 -1.50 7.11 -6.26
CA MET A 126 -2.22 6.67 -5.08
C MET A 126 -1.27 6.41 -3.89
N GLN A 127 -0.12 5.74 -4.10
CA GLN A 127 0.88 5.55 -3.05
C GLN A 127 1.38 6.87 -2.45
N ARG A 128 1.63 7.89 -3.29
CA ARG A 128 2.05 9.22 -2.83
C ARG A 128 0.95 9.91 -2.05
N GLY A 129 -0.29 9.85 -2.54
CA GLY A 129 -1.47 10.39 -1.87
C GLY A 129 -1.66 9.77 -0.49
N MET A 130 -1.74 8.43 -0.43
CA MET A 130 -1.81 7.68 0.83
C MET A 130 -0.70 8.08 1.79
N ARG A 131 0.56 8.05 1.34
CA ARG A 131 1.73 8.37 2.18
C ARG A 131 1.63 9.77 2.79
N SER A 132 1.25 10.77 1.98
CA SER A 132 1.08 12.15 2.47
C SER A 132 -0.01 12.20 3.53
N THR A 133 -1.20 11.72 3.20
CA THR A 133 -2.37 11.79 4.08
C THR A 133 -2.16 11.01 5.38
N THR A 134 -1.56 9.83 5.33
CA THR A 134 -1.28 9.03 6.53
C THR A 134 -0.18 9.64 7.39
N GLY A 135 0.85 10.24 6.76
CA GLY A 135 1.92 10.95 7.48
C GLY A 135 1.39 12.19 8.21
N ASP A 136 0.57 12.99 7.54
CA ASP A 136 -0.08 14.17 8.13
C ASP A 136 -0.97 13.78 9.31
N LEU A 137 -1.77 12.71 9.16
CA LEU A 137 -2.64 12.22 10.22
C LEU A 137 -1.82 11.71 11.42
N ARG A 138 -0.77 10.92 11.17
CA ARG A 138 0.11 10.41 12.23
C ARG A 138 0.82 11.53 12.97
N GLY A 139 1.30 12.55 12.27
CA GLY A 139 1.91 13.74 12.87
C GLY A 139 0.96 14.45 13.83
N ARG A 140 -0.28 14.72 13.41
CA ARG A 140 -1.30 15.35 14.26
C ARG A 140 -1.64 14.52 15.51
N LEU A 141 -1.71 13.20 15.37
CA LEU A 141 -1.93 12.31 16.53
C LEU A 141 -0.74 12.31 17.49
N ARG A 142 0.50 12.43 16.98
CA ARG A 142 1.70 12.62 17.82
C ARG A 142 1.64 13.94 18.58
N ASP A 143 1.23 15.03 17.94
CA ASP A 143 1.08 16.32 18.61
C ASP A 143 0.02 16.26 19.72
N MET A 144 -1.11 15.58 19.47
CA MET A 144 -2.14 15.32 20.50
C MET A 144 -1.59 14.55 21.69
N LEU A 145 -0.77 13.51 21.46
CA LEU A 145 -0.15 12.71 22.50
C LEU A 145 0.85 13.52 23.33
N ALA A 146 1.69 14.31 22.67
CA ALA A 146 2.68 15.16 23.32
C ALA A 146 2.03 16.26 24.18
N GLN A 147 0.88 16.78 23.77
CA GLN A 147 0.12 17.82 24.49
C GLN A 147 -0.88 17.25 25.52
N SER A 148 -0.92 15.92 25.71
CA SER A 148 -1.86 15.29 26.65
C SER A 148 -1.52 15.53 28.13
N GLY A 149 -0.35 16.10 28.45
CA GLY A 149 0.12 16.36 29.81
C GLY A 149 0.66 15.12 30.55
N ASN A 150 0.67 13.94 29.92
CA ASN A 150 1.27 12.72 30.44
C ASN A 150 2.64 12.48 29.78
N GLY A 151 3.70 12.37 30.60
CA GLY A 151 5.06 12.12 30.13
C GLY A 151 5.23 10.81 29.34
N GLU A 152 4.45 9.77 29.65
CA GLU A 152 4.47 8.51 28.89
C GLU A 152 3.88 8.66 27.49
N MET A 153 2.84 9.49 27.34
CA MET A 153 2.24 9.78 26.03
C MET A 153 3.15 10.65 25.17
N ALA A 154 3.82 11.64 25.78
CA ALA A 154 4.85 12.42 25.10
C ALA A 154 6.04 11.54 24.68
N ARG A 155 6.42 10.57 25.50
CA ARG A 155 7.43 9.57 25.14
C ARG A 155 7.01 8.71 23.96
N LEU A 156 5.77 8.22 23.96
CA LEU A 156 5.22 7.45 22.86
C LEU A 156 5.25 8.25 21.55
N ALA A 157 4.86 9.53 21.60
CA ALA A 157 4.90 10.42 20.43
C ALA A 157 6.32 10.56 19.86
N GLU A 158 7.32 10.74 20.72
CA GLU A 158 8.74 10.86 20.33
C GLU A 158 9.28 9.55 19.73
N VAL A 159 9.01 8.41 20.37
CA VAL A 159 9.42 7.10 19.86
C VAL A 159 8.76 6.82 18.51
N ASP A 160 7.46 7.12 18.36
CA ASP A 160 6.74 6.95 17.10
C ASP A 160 7.35 7.81 15.97
N ALA A 161 7.71 9.06 16.27
CA ALA A 161 8.34 9.98 15.32
C ALA A 161 9.71 9.46 14.84
N VAL A 162 10.56 9.03 15.76
CA VAL A 162 11.89 8.51 15.43
C VAL A 162 11.78 7.18 14.69
N MET A 163 10.84 6.31 15.07
CA MET A 163 10.57 5.07 14.34
C MET A 163 10.05 5.33 12.92
N GLU A 164 9.17 6.30 12.74
CA GLU A 164 8.71 6.73 11.40
C GLU A 164 9.88 7.17 10.52
N LEU A 165 10.72 8.08 11.03
CA LEU A 165 11.90 8.58 10.31
C LEU A 165 12.88 7.46 9.98
N THR A 166 13.08 6.54 10.92
CA THR A 166 14.03 5.43 10.81
C THR A 166 13.58 4.40 9.78
N LEU A 167 12.30 4.05 9.74
CA LEU A 167 11.79 2.97 8.90
C LEU A 167 11.25 3.43 7.53
N SER A 168 10.84 4.70 7.41
CA SER A 168 10.24 5.23 6.18
C SER A 168 11.04 4.98 4.90
N PRO A 169 12.38 5.20 4.85
CA PRO A 169 13.14 4.97 3.61
C PRO A 169 13.08 3.52 3.13
N ARG A 170 13.15 2.58 4.09
CA ARG A 170 13.06 1.15 3.79
C ARG A 170 11.65 0.77 3.35
N GLU A 171 10.63 1.24 4.06
CA GLU A 171 9.23 1.02 3.67
C GLU A 171 8.97 1.51 2.24
N GLN A 172 9.40 2.74 1.93
CA GLN A 172 9.25 3.32 0.60
C GLN A 172 9.98 2.51 -0.48
N SER A 173 11.21 2.06 -0.20
CA SER A 173 11.98 1.22 -1.12
C SER A 173 11.27 -0.12 -1.40
N LEU A 174 10.71 -0.75 -0.37
CA LEU A 174 9.97 -2.01 -0.51
C LEU A 174 8.66 -1.80 -1.27
N LEU A 175 7.88 -0.77 -0.92
CA LEU A 175 6.61 -0.47 -1.59
C LEU A 175 6.78 0.00 -3.04
N ALA A 176 7.93 0.58 -3.40
CA ALA A 176 8.27 0.93 -4.78
C ALA A 176 8.47 -0.31 -5.69
N THR A 177 8.60 -1.51 -5.12
CA THR A 177 8.66 -2.77 -5.91
C THR A 177 7.29 -3.24 -6.37
N VAL A 178 6.22 -2.84 -5.68
CA VAL A 178 4.86 -3.34 -5.92
C VAL A 178 4.34 -3.07 -7.34
N PRO A 179 4.52 -1.86 -7.93
CA PRO A 179 4.14 -1.64 -9.32
C PRO A 179 4.86 -2.58 -10.30
N THR A 180 6.12 -2.93 -10.03
CA THR A 180 6.85 -3.88 -10.89
C THR A 180 6.22 -5.27 -10.85
N LEU A 181 5.85 -5.73 -9.64
CA LEU A 181 5.16 -7.02 -9.46
C LEU A 181 3.78 -7.04 -10.13
N LEU A 182 3.02 -5.94 -10.00
CA LEU A 182 1.74 -5.77 -10.69
C LEU A 182 1.89 -5.78 -12.21
N GLY A 183 2.98 -5.20 -12.74
CA GLY A 183 3.28 -5.27 -14.17
C GLY A 183 3.55 -6.70 -14.65
N THR A 184 4.30 -7.49 -13.89
CA THR A 184 4.48 -8.92 -14.20
C THR A 184 3.15 -9.67 -14.14
N HIS A 185 2.30 -9.40 -13.16
CA HIS A 185 0.97 -9.99 -13.07
C HIS A 185 0.07 -9.61 -14.25
N PHE A 186 0.08 -8.34 -14.66
CA PHE A 186 -0.65 -7.83 -15.81
C PHE A 186 -0.29 -8.59 -17.09
N GLU A 187 1.01 -8.72 -17.40
CA GLU A 187 1.46 -9.42 -18.60
C GLU A 187 1.12 -10.92 -18.57
N ARG A 188 1.13 -11.56 -17.40
CA ARG A 188 0.70 -12.96 -17.27
C ARG A 188 -0.79 -13.14 -17.55
N LEU A 189 -1.64 -12.27 -17.02
CA LEU A 189 -3.08 -12.30 -17.32
C LEU A 189 -3.36 -12.03 -18.80
N ARG A 190 -2.62 -11.08 -19.39
CA ARG A 190 -2.71 -10.77 -20.82
C ARG A 190 -2.31 -11.97 -21.69
N ALA A 191 -1.18 -12.61 -21.40
CA ALA A 191 -0.70 -13.78 -22.14
C ALA A 191 -1.64 -14.98 -22.02
N ALA A 192 -2.24 -15.20 -20.84
CA ALA A 192 -3.24 -16.25 -20.64
C ALA A 192 -4.53 -16.02 -21.44
N HIS A 193 -4.87 -14.77 -21.74
CA HIS A 193 -6.05 -14.41 -22.53
C HIS A 193 -5.80 -14.42 -24.05
N HIS A 194 -4.57 -14.16 -24.48
CA HIS A 194 -4.11 -14.30 -25.87
C HIS A 194 -3.12 -15.46 -26.01
N PRO A 195 -3.58 -16.73 -25.92
CA PRO A 195 -2.72 -17.83 -26.36
C PRO A 195 -2.39 -17.62 -27.84
N ALA A 196 -1.14 -17.90 -28.21
CA ALA A 196 -0.62 -17.70 -29.57
C ALA A 196 -1.65 -18.15 -30.62
N GLN A 197 -1.99 -17.24 -31.53
CA GLN A 197 -2.84 -17.50 -32.68
C GLN A 197 -2.13 -18.48 -33.63
N ASP A 198 -2.16 -19.77 -33.31
CA ASP A 198 -2.05 -20.81 -34.32
C ASP A 198 -3.48 -21.04 -34.85
N THR A 199 -3.64 -20.76 -36.14
CA THR A 199 -4.80 -20.93 -37.02
C THR A 199 -5.75 -19.75 -37.24
N ASP A 200 -5.92 -19.52 -38.55
CA ASP A 200 -6.63 -18.49 -39.27
C ASP A 200 -8.11 -18.30 -38.84
N THR A 201 -8.58 -17.06 -38.98
CA THR A 201 -10.00 -16.65 -39.07
C THR A 201 -10.95 -16.94 -37.88
N ALA A 202 -11.05 -15.98 -36.95
CA ALA A 202 -12.32 -15.69 -36.25
C ALA A 202 -12.38 -14.22 -35.80
N PRO A 203 -13.53 -13.52 -35.95
CA PRO A 203 -13.69 -12.16 -35.43
C PRO A 203 -13.59 -12.18 -33.90
N ALA A 204 -12.94 -11.16 -33.33
CA ALA A 204 -12.74 -11.02 -31.89
C ALA A 204 -14.06 -11.20 -31.13
N ARG A 205 -14.14 -12.22 -30.26
CA ARG A 205 -15.33 -12.50 -29.47
C ARG A 205 -15.62 -11.36 -28.48
N PRO A 206 -16.90 -10.97 -28.28
CA PRO A 206 -17.29 -10.06 -27.21
C PRO A 206 -17.05 -10.77 -25.86
N GLY A 207 -15.94 -10.41 -25.22
CA GLY A 207 -15.38 -11.06 -24.03
C GLY A 207 -13.89 -10.74 -23.80
N SER A 208 -13.27 -9.92 -24.68
CA SER A 208 -11.83 -9.60 -24.70
C SER A 208 -11.26 -8.92 -23.46
N ASP A 209 -12.13 -8.39 -22.59
CA ASP A 209 -11.72 -7.51 -21.48
C ASP A 209 -11.94 -8.14 -20.11
N ALA A 210 -12.44 -9.39 -20.02
CA ALA A 210 -12.72 -10.03 -18.73
C ALA A 210 -11.46 -10.19 -17.86
N TRP A 211 -10.30 -10.39 -18.49
CA TRP A 211 -9.01 -10.45 -17.79
C TRP A 211 -8.58 -9.10 -17.19
N LEU A 212 -8.99 -7.97 -17.80
CA LEU A 212 -8.76 -6.63 -17.25
C LEU A 212 -9.62 -6.37 -16.02
N ASP A 213 -10.82 -6.94 -15.95
CA ASP A 213 -11.65 -6.86 -14.74
C ASP A 213 -11.04 -7.68 -13.59
N VAL A 214 -10.43 -8.83 -13.88
CA VAL A 214 -9.64 -9.58 -12.89
C VAL A 214 -8.46 -8.74 -12.41
N PHE A 215 -7.68 -8.17 -13.35
CA PHE A 215 -6.56 -7.31 -13.01
C PHE A 215 -6.98 -6.08 -12.19
N ARG A 216 -8.12 -5.46 -12.52
CA ARG A 216 -8.72 -4.35 -11.77
C ARG A 216 -8.95 -4.74 -10.32
N ASN A 217 -9.63 -5.85 -10.09
CA ASN A 217 -9.96 -6.34 -8.75
C ASN A 217 -8.69 -6.67 -7.94
N ASP A 218 -7.69 -7.25 -8.60
CA ASP A 218 -6.39 -7.55 -7.98
C ASP A 218 -5.64 -6.26 -7.58
N LEU A 219 -5.55 -5.29 -8.48
CA LEU A 219 -4.90 -3.99 -8.22
C LEU A 219 -5.62 -3.24 -7.09
N GLN A 220 -6.95 -3.20 -7.12
CA GLN A 220 -7.76 -2.61 -6.05
C GLN A 220 -7.51 -3.30 -4.71
N SER A 221 -7.47 -4.64 -4.69
CA SER A 221 -7.19 -5.41 -3.47
C SER A 221 -5.80 -5.11 -2.91
N VAL A 222 -4.80 -4.92 -3.78
CA VAL A 222 -3.44 -4.55 -3.37
C VAL A 222 -3.40 -3.12 -2.82
N LEU A 223 -4.03 -2.15 -3.47
CA LEU A 223 -4.12 -0.76 -2.97
C LEU A 223 -4.80 -0.69 -1.60
N LEU A 224 -5.94 -1.37 -1.44
CA LEU A 224 -6.66 -1.41 -0.17
C LEU A 224 -5.81 -2.06 0.92
N ALA A 225 -5.17 -3.20 0.63
CA ALA A 225 -4.30 -3.84 1.60
C ALA A 225 -3.03 -3.02 1.95
N GLU A 226 -2.48 -2.25 1.00
CA GLU A 226 -1.41 -1.28 1.30
C GLU A 226 -1.92 -0.19 2.24
N LEU A 227 -3.11 0.36 1.98
CA LEU A 227 -3.76 1.35 2.84
C LEU A 227 -3.94 0.83 4.26
N GLU A 228 -4.39 -0.42 4.42
CA GLU A 228 -4.52 -1.04 5.76
C GLU A 228 -3.19 -1.03 6.49
N VAL A 229 -2.10 -1.49 5.84
CA VAL A 229 -0.74 -1.51 6.43
C VAL A 229 -0.34 -0.11 6.91
N ARG A 230 -0.58 0.92 6.10
CA ARG A 230 -0.25 2.31 6.44
C ARG A 230 -1.07 2.88 7.61
N PHE A 231 -2.25 2.31 7.87
CA PHE A 231 -3.11 2.74 8.98
C PHE A 231 -2.78 2.08 10.33
N HIS A 232 -1.97 1.01 10.37
CA HIS A 232 -1.65 0.33 11.64
C HIS A 232 -1.01 1.26 12.70
N PRO A 233 -0.02 2.13 12.35
CA PRO A 233 0.54 3.06 13.34
C PRO A 233 -0.50 4.07 13.85
N ILE A 234 -1.37 4.54 12.96
CA ILE A 234 -2.45 5.50 13.27
C ILE A 234 -3.44 4.88 14.27
N GLU A 235 -3.84 3.64 14.05
CA GLU A 235 -4.69 2.89 14.97
C GLU A 235 -4.03 2.71 16.34
N GLY A 236 -2.72 2.47 16.37
CA GLY A 236 -1.94 2.39 17.61
C GLY A 236 -1.95 3.69 18.41
N LEU A 237 -1.70 4.84 17.76
CA LEU A 237 -1.74 6.15 18.42
C LEU A 237 -3.16 6.51 18.89
N LEU A 238 -4.19 6.20 18.10
CA LEU A 238 -5.58 6.37 18.51
C LEU A 238 -5.95 5.51 19.71
N ALA A 239 -5.46 4.27 19.76
CA ALA A 239 -5.67 3.40 20.91
C ALA A 239 -5.04 3.98 22.18
N ALA A 240 -3.82 4.52 22.09
CA ALA A 240 -3.15 5.19 23.20
C ALA A 240 -3.92 6.43 23.69
N LEU A 241 -4.44 7.25 22.77
CA LEU A 241 -5.26 8.42 23.11
C LEU A 241 -6.60 8.05 23.80
N ARG A 242 -7.15 6.86 23.53
CA ARG A 242 -8.38 6.36 24.18
C ARG A 242 -8.13 5.82 25.58
N THR A 243 -6.91 5.38 25.88
CA THR A 243 -6.53 4.90 27.22
C THR A 243 -6.16 6.01 28.20
N ARG A 244 -6.39 7.28 27.81
CA ARG A 244 -6.20 8.46 28.64
C ARG A 244 -7.23 8.54 29.78
#